data_AF-A0A1V4H884-F1
#
_entry.id   AF-A0A1V4H884-F1
#
_cell.length_a   1.000
_cell.length_b   1.000
_cell.length_c   1.000
_cell.angle_alpha   90.00
_cell.angle_beta   90.00
_cell.angle_gamma   90.00
#
_symmetry.space_group_name_H-M   'P 1'
#
loop_
_entity.id
_entity.type
_entity.pdbx_description
1 polymer ?
#
loop_
_entity_poly.entity_id
_entity_poly.type
_entity_poly.pdbx_seq_one_letter_code
_entity_poly.pdbx_strand_id
1 'polypeptide(L)'
;MTGKVRAILDTNIAIGLILSDPEISQKLQFLHDEGVIFCMSVISKCELLSGAKDIKEIEQIINLGNDNFIEVSNEIAQIAGEIRREQKQRYGRVIKTPDALIIATARIYELSLYTKDRGMHFVEEYGVTLIK
;
A
#
# COMPACT_ATOMS: atom_id res chain seq x y z
N MET A 1 7.52 -24.44 9.23
CA MET A 1 7.96 -23.32 8.38
C MET A 1 6.81 -22.31 8.32
N THR A 2 6.72 -21.40 9.27
CA THR A 2 5.72 -20.32 9.23
C THR A 2 6.35 -19.16 8.48
N GLY A 3 6.01 -19.00 7.20
CA GLY A 3 6.46 -17.85 6.42
C GLY A 3 6.03 -16.57 7.12
N LYS A 4 6.93 -15.58 7.20
CA LYS A 4 6.59 -14.28 7.80
C LYS A 4 5.48 -13.63 6.97
N VAL A 5 4.42 -13.18 7.64
CA VAL A 5 3.32 -12.47 6.98
C VAL A 5 3.85 -11.10 6.54
N ARG A 6 3.60 -10.73 5.28
CA ARG A 6 4.02 -9.44 4.72
C ARG A 6 2.80 -8.63 4.32
N ALA A 7 2.86 -7.32 4.53
CA ALA A 7 1.79 -6.40 4.21
C ALA A 7 2.31 -5.17 3.48
N ILE A 8 1.58 -4.73 2.46
CA ILE A 8 1.78 -3.44 1.83
C ILE A 8 0.87 -2.41 2.50
N LEU A 9 1.46 -1.26 2.84
CA LEU A 9 0.73 -0.11 3.35
C LEU A 9 0.18 0.69 2.17
N ASP A 10 -1.11 0.97 2.19
CA ASP A 10 -1.69 2.03 1.39
C ASP A 10 -1.12 3.39 1.80
N THR A 11 -1.17 4.36 0.90
CA THR A 11 -0.61 5.70 1.11
C THR A 11 -1.24 6.40 2.30
N ASN A 12 -2.55 6.24 2.56
CA ASN A 12 -3.18 6.86 3.74
C ASN A 12 -2.61 6.33 5.07
N ILE A 13 -2.22 5.05 5.12
CA ILE A 13 -1.57 4.46 6.29
C ILE A 13 -0.15 4.97 6.41
N ALA A 14 0.58 5.01 5.30
CA ALA A 14 1.95 5.52 5.27
C ALA A 14 2.02 7.00 5.71
N ILE A 15 1.07 7.83 5.27
CA ILE A 15 0.95 9.23 5.71
C ILE A 15 0.73 9.29 7.23
N GLY A 16 -0.20 8.50 7.75
CA GLY A 16 -0.47 8.45 9.18
C GLY A 16 0.75 8.02 10.01
N LEU A 17 1.53 7.07 9.51
CA LEU A 17 2.80 6.68 10.14
C LEU A 17 3.79 7.84 10.20
N ILE A 18 3.98 8.58 9.10
CA ILE A 18 4.91 9.73 9.05
C ILE A 18 4.45 10.86 9.96
N LEU A 19 3.14 11.13 9.98
CA LEU A 19 2.54 12.14 10.85
C LEU A 19 2.41 11.71 12.32
N SER A 20 2.88 10.51 12.68
CA SER A 20 2.78 9.94 14.03
C SER A 20 1.33 9.88 14.54
N ASP A 21 0.39 9.52 13.67
CA ASP A 21 -1.00 9.27 14.04
C ASP A 21 -1.07 8.14 15.09
N PRO A 22 -1.59 8.40 16.31
CA PRO A 22 -1.53 7.42 17.40
C PRO A 22 -2.27 6.11 17.08
N GLU A 23 -3.38 6.17 16.35
CA GLU A 23 -4.17 4.98 16.01
C GLU A 23 -3.38 4.08 15.04
N ILE A 24 -2.83 4.68 13.99
CA ILE A 24 -2.04 3.98 12.98
C ILE A 24 -0.74 3.45 13.59
N SER A 25 -0.01 4.26 14.35
CA SER A 25 1.24 3.84 14.99
C SER A 25 1.02 2.68 15.97
N GLN A 26 -0.03 2.73 16.81
CA GLN A 26 -0.33 1.63 17.73
C GLN A 26 -0.71 0.35 16.99
N LYS A 27 -1.53 0.45 15.93
CA LYS A 27 -1.93 -0.71 15.14
C LYS A 27 -0.75 -1.34 14.40
N LEU A 28 0.11 -0.52 13.78
CA LEU A 28 1.32 -0.99 13.10
C LEU A 28 2.29 -1.64 14.08
N GLN A 29 2.48 -1.06 15.28
CA GLN A 29 3.30 -1.66 16.33
C GLN A 29 2.77 -3.02 16.76
N PHE A 30 1.46 -3.12 17.05
CA PHE A 30 0.82 -4.38 17.42
C PHE A 30 1.02 -5.47 16.35
N LEU A 31 0.77 -5.13 15.07
CA LEU A 31 0.94 -6.07 13.96
C LEU A 31 2.41 -6.45 13.75
N HIS A 32 3.34 -5.52 13.94
CA HIS A 32 4.78 -5.80 13.91
C HIS A 32 5.17 -6.78 15.02
N ASP A 33 4.64 -6.62 16.23
CA ASP A 33 4.88 -7.51 17.36
C ASP A 33 4.30 -8.92 17.11
N GLU A 34 3.21 -9.02 16.35
CA GLU A 34 2.66 -10.29 15.81
C GLU A 34 3.47 -10.86 14.63
N GLY A 35 4.57 -10.22 14.24
CA GLY A 35 5.52 -10.70 13.23
C GLY A 35 5.21 -10.28 11.79
N VAL A 36 4.33 -9.30 11.58
CA VAL A 36 4.05 -8.74 10.24
C VAL A 36 5.19 -7.84 9.80
N ILE A 37 5.69 -8.05 8.58
CA ILE A 37 6.67 -7.16 7.93
C ILE A 37 5.94 -6.22 6.96
N PHE A 38 6.20 -4.93 7.09
CA PHE A 38 5.60 -3.91 6.24
C PHE A 38 6.50 -3.50 5.09
N CYS A 39 5.89 -3.16 3.96
CA CYS A 39 6.50 -2.46 2.85
C CYS A 39 5.53 -1.43 2.26
N MET A 40 6.02 -0.55 1.40
CA MET A 40 5.24 0.45 0.67
C MET A 40 5.49 0.31 -0.82
N SER A 41 4.63 0.90 -1.66
CA SER A 41 4.94 1.06 -3.08
C SER A 41 5.75 2.33 -3.31
N VAL A 42 6.61 2.37 -4.33
CA VAL A 42 7.20 3.64 -4.81
C VAL A 42 6.14 4.68 -5.22
N ILE A 43 4.92 4.23 -5.52
CA ILE A 43 3.76 5.12 -5.72
C ILE A 43 3.42 5.88 -4.43
N SER A 44 3.34 5.17 -3.30
CA SER A 44 3.13 5.80 -2.00
C SER A 44 4.29 6.73 -1.64
N LYS A 45 5.54 6.38 -2.00
CA LYS A 45 6.70 7.29 -1.85
C LYS A 45 6.49 8.61 -2.59
N CYS A 46 6.02 8.53 -3.84
CA CYS A 46 5.72 9.71 -4.66
C CYS A 46 4.65 10.58 -4.01
N GLU A 47 3.56 9.97 -3.54
CA GLU A 47 2.48 10.70 -2.87
C GLU A 47 2.92 11.33 -1.55
N LEU A 48 3.67 10.59 -0.72
CA LEU A 48 4.26 11.10 0.52
C LEU A 48 5.15 12.32 0.27
N LEU A 49 6.06 12.24 -0.70
CA LEU A 49 6.95 13.35 -1.04
C LEU A 49 6.17 14.55 -1.59
N SER A 50 5.11 14.31 -2.38
CA SER A 50 4.27 15.37 -2.91
C SER A 50 3.42 16.08 -1.85
N GLY A 51 3.05 15.35 -0.79
CA GLY A 51 2.24 15.85 0.32
C GLY A 51 3.06 16.38 1.50
N ALA A 52 4.38 16.24 1.46
CA ALA A 52 5.26 16.70 2.54
C ALA A 52 5.19 18.22 2.72
N LYS A 53 5.03 18.67 3.96
CA LYS A 53 4.84 20.09 4.30
C LYS A 53 6.14 20.87 4.41
N ASP A 54 7.21 20.19 4.79
CA ASP A 54 8.52 20.79 5.02
C ASP A 54 9.66 19.83 4.68
N ILE A 55 10.89 20.34 4.75
CA ILE A 55 12.09 19.57 4.44
C ILE A 55 12.32 18.40 5.41
N LYS A 56 11.82 18.52 6.66
CA LYS A 56 12.01 17.49 7.67
C LYS A 56 11.15 16.26 7.34
N GLU A 57 9.92 16.46 6.90
CA GLU A 57 9.07 15.36 6.41
C GLU A 57 9.69 14.68 5.18
N ILE A 58 10.25 15.47 4.24
CA ILE A 58 10.96 14.93 3.07
C ILE A 58 12.15 14.06 3.50
N GLU A 59 13.00 14.57 4.41
CA GLU A 59 14.14 13.83 4.93
C GLU A 59 13.73 12.54 5.63
N GLN A 60 12.65 12.58 6.43
CA GLN A 60 12.09 11.37 7.06
C GLN A 60 11.70 10.32 6.02
N ILE A 61 11.01 10.70 4.94
CA ILE A 61 10.59 9.78 3.87
C ILE A 61 11.80 9.20 3.14
N ILE A 62 12.83 10.00 2.86
CA ILE A 62 14.07 9.53 2.21
C ILE A 62 14.82 8.53 3.12
N ASN A 63 14.86 8.81 4.42
CA ASN A 63 15.56 8.00 5.41
C ASN A 63 14.87 6.67 5.74
N LEU A 64 13.63 6.44 5.29
CA LEU A 64 13.00 5.12 5.36
C LEU A 64 13.78 4.05 4.57
N GLY A 65 14.69 4.44 3.66
CA GLY A 65 15.49 3.49 2.89
C GLY A 65 14.73 2.88 1.72
N ASN A 66 15.43 2.63 0.61
CA ASN A 66 14.79 2.19 -0.63
C ASN A 66 14.25 0.75 -0.55
N ASP A 67 14.83 -0.11 0.28
CA ASP A 67 14.42 -1.52 0.40
C ASP A 67 13.01 -1.70 1.02
N ASN A 68 12.48 -0.64 1.65
CA ASN A 68 11.11 -0.61 2.15
C ASN A 68 10.07 -0.29 1.06
N PHE A 69 10.51 0.06 -0.15
CA PHE A 69 9.65 0.42 -1.27
C PHE A 69 9.74 -0.59 -2.40
N ILE A 70 8.58 -1.10 -2.84
CA ILE A 70 8.47 -1.97 -4.01
C ILE A 70 8.30 -1.11 -5.25
N GLU A 71 9.20 -1.30 -6.23
CA GLU A 71 9.16 -0.64 -7.53
C GLU A 71 7.98 -1.11 -8.38
N VAL A 72 7.48 -0.25 -9.27
CA VAL A 72 6.47 -0.63 -10.26
C VAL A 72 7.16 -1.26 -11.46
N SER A 73 7.03 -2.57 -11.59
CA SER A 73 7.45 -3.32 -12.77
C SER A 73 6.42 -3.24 -13.90
N ASN A 74 6.81 -3.65 -15.12
CA ASN A 74 5.88 -3.81 -16.24
C ASN A 74 4.72 -4.76 -15.92
N GLU A 75 4.99 -5.82 -15.15
CA GLU A 75 3.97 -6.78 -14.72
C GLU A 75 2.95 -6.14 -13.77
N ILE A 76 3.42 -5.37 -12.78
CA ILE A 76 2.53 -4.58 -11.90
C ILE A 76 1.66 -3.63 -12.73
N ALA A 77 2.26 -2.91 -13.67
CA ALA A 77 1.54 -1.97 -14.52
C ALA A 77 0.46 -2.66 -15.38
N GLN A 78 0.77 -3.84 -15.94
CA GLN A 78 -0.18 -4.63 -16.71
C GLN A 78 -1.35 -5.10 -15.84
N ILE A 79 -1.07 -5.74 -14.70
CA ILE A 79 -2.10 -6.25 -13.78
C ILE A 79 -2.97 -5.10 -13.25
N ALA A 80 -2.39 -3.94 -12.94
CA ALA A 80 -3.14 -2.76 -12.53
C ALA A 80 -4.10 -2.29 -13.65
N GLY A 81 -3.64 -2.29 -14.90
CA GLY A 81 -4.48 -1.97 -16.07
C GLY A 81 -5.65 -2.93 -16.25
N GLU A 82 -5.41 -4.23 -16.08
CA GLU A 82 -6.43 -5.28 -16.14
C GLU A 82 -7.48 -5.09 -15.04
N ILE A 83 -7.06 -4.91 -13.79
CA ILE A 83 -7.94 -4.65 -12.64
C ILE A 83 -8.82 -3.42 -12.91
N ARG A 84 -8.24 -2.31 -13.36
CA ARG A 84 -8.99 -1.08 -13.66
C ARG A 84 -10.01 -1.29 -14.77
N ARG A 85 -9.61 -1.97 -15.86
CA ARG A 85 -10.48 -2.24 -17.00
C ARG A 85 -11.65 -3.12 -16.58
N GLU A 86 -11.37 -4.21 -15.88
CA GLU A 86 -12.38 -5.15 -15.40
C GLU A 86 -13.40 -4.44 -14.50
N GLN A 87 -12.91 -3.67 -13.52
CA GLN A 87 -13.75 -3.05 -12.51
C GLN A 87 -14.64 -1.96 -13.10
N LYS A 88 -14.11 -1.21 -14.07
CA LYS A 88 -14.90 -0.24 -14.84
C LYS A 88 -15.96 -0.93 -15.69
N GLN A 89 -15.62 -2.02 -16.38
CA GLN A 89 -16.52 -2.67 -17.35
C GLN A 89 -17.59 -3.53 -16.68
N ARG A 90 -17.25 -4.27 -15.62
CA ARG A 90 -18.15 -5.20 -14.96
C ARG A 90 -18.98 -4.56 -13.85
N TYR A 91 -18.39 -3.63 -13.10
CA TYR A 91 -19.00 -3.09 -11.89
C TYR A 91 -19.23 -1.58 -11.93
N GLY A 92 -18.82 -0.90 -13.01
CA GLY A 92 -18.89 0.56 -13.11
C GLY A 92 -17.95 1.30 -12.13
N ARG A 93 -17.05 0.58 -11.44
CA ARG A 93 -16.15 1.12 -10.43
C ARG A 93 -14.92 1.73 -11.12
N VAL A 94 -14.73 3.04 -10.96
CA VAL A 94 -13.56 3.75 -11.51
C VAL A 94 -12.45 3.79 -10.46
N ILE A 95 -11.40 2.99 -10.66
CA ILE A 95 -10.25 2.92 -9.75
C ILE A 95 -9.15 3.86 -10.24
N LYS A 96 -8.56 4.61 -9.32
CA LYS A 96 -7.43 5.50 -9.62
C LYS A 96 -6.19 4.67 -9.98
N THR A 97 -5.32 5.23 -10.80
CA THR A 97 -4.08 4.54 -11.20
C THR A 97 -3.19 4.19 -10.00
N PRO A 98 -2.96 5.09 -9.01
CA PRO A 98 -2.17 4.75 -7.82
C PRO A 98 -2.72 3.54 -7.05
N ASP A 99 -4.00 3.57 -6.69
CA ASP A 99 -4.67 2.48 -5.96
C ASP A 99 -4.52 1.15 -6.71
N ALA A 100 -4.76 1.14 -8.03
CA ALA A 100 -4.64 -0.06 -8.84
C ALA A 100 -3.21 -0.63 -8.86
N LEU A 101 -2.18 0.23 -8.86
CA LEU A 101 -0.78 -0.20 -8.82
C LEU A 101 -0.42 -0.79 -7.46
N ILE A 102 -0.90 -0.22 -6.36
CA ILE A 102 -0.72 -0.76 -5.01
C ILE A 102 -1.41 -2.14 -4.89
N ILE A 103 -2.65 -2.25 -5.39
CA ILE A 103 -3.40 -3.51 -5.38
C ILE A 103 -2.70 -4.58 -6.22
N ALA A 104 -2.26 -4.23 -7.43
CA ALA A 104 -1.50 -5.14 -8.29
C ALA A 104 -0.19 -5.59 -7.62
N THR A 105 0.49 -4.68 -6.92
CA THR A 105 1.69 -5.00 -6.15
C THR A 105 1.36 -6.00 -5.03
N ALA A 106 0.28 -5.76 -4.27
CA ALA A 106 -0.17 -6.68 -3.23
C ALA A 106 -0.45 -8.08 -3.78
N ARG A 107 -1.14 -8.15 -4.92
CA ARG A 107 -1.49 -9.40 -5.59
C ARG A 107 -0.27 -10.17 -6.07
N ILE A 108 0.67 -9.52 -6.76
CA ILE A 108 1.85 -10.17 -7.34
C ILE A 108 2.78 -10.73 -6.26
N TYR A 109 2.96 -9.98 -5.17
CA TYR A 109 3.87 -10.36 -4.09
C TYR A 109 3.20 -11.11 -2.94
N GLU A 110 1.94 -11.53 -3.11
CA GLU A 110 1.14 -12.23 -2.09
C GLU A 110 1.11 -11.49 -0.74
N LEU A 111 0.98 -10.16 -0.79
CA LEU A 111 0.97 -9.29 0.39
C LEU A 111 -0.46 -9.03 0.82
N SER A 112 -0.68 -8.92 2.13
CA SER A 112 -1.89 -8.31 2.65
C SER A 112 -1.88 -6.80 2.39
N LEU A 113 -3.04 -6.19 2.17
CA LEU A 113 -3.19 -4.74 2.04
C LEU A 113 -3.71 -4.15 3.37
N TYR A 114 -3.02 -3.15 3.91
CA TYR A 114 -3.55 -2.33 4.99
C TYR A 114 -3.96 -0.95 4.44
N THR A 115 -5.24 -0.62 4.53
CA THR A 115 -5.83 0.62 4.02
C THR A 115 -6.99 1.08 4.90
N LYS A 116 -7.20 2.40 5.04
CA LYS A 116 -8.45 2.97 5.56
C LYS A 116 -9.46 3.31 4.46
N ASP A 117 -9.12 3.14 3.18
CA ASP A 117 -10.00 3.43 2.05
C ASP A 117 -10.94 2.27 1.74
N ARG A 118 -12.22 2.45 2.09
CA ARG A 118 -13.30 1.49 1.78
C ARG A 118 -13.45 1.24 0.28
N GLY A 119 -13.06 2.20 -0.55
CA GLY A 119 -13.04 2.07 -2.00
C GLY A 119 -12.10 0.98 -2.50
N MET A 120 -11.12 0.55 -1.69
CA MET A 120 -10.19 -0.53 -2.00
C MET A 120 -10.59 -1.88 -1.38
N HIS A 121 -11.73 -1.99 -0.69
CA HIS A 121 -12.07 -3.26 -0.02
C HIS A 121 -12.40 -4.41 -0.98
N PHE A 122 -12.63 -4.12 -2.26
CA PHE A 122 -12.88 -5.13 -3.28
C PHE A 122 -11.66 -5.99 -3.62
N VAL A 123 -10.48 -5.66 -3.07
CA VAL A 123 -9.23 -6.39 -3.37
C VAL A 123 -9.27 -7.86 -2.98
N GLU A 124 -10.17 -8.23 -2.07
CA GLU A 124 -10.45 -9.63 -1.73
C GLU A 124 -10.96 -10.43 -2.96
N GLU A 125 -11.63 -9.77 -3.93
CA GLU A 125 -12.01 -10.35 -5.23
C GLU A 125 -10.78 -10.83 -6.04
N TYR A 126 -9.60 -10.27 -5.75
CA TYR A 126 -8.33 -10.58 -6.39
C TYR A 126 -7.40 -11.44 -5.52
N GLY A 127 -7.91 -12.01 -4.43
CA GLY A 127 -7.13 -12.85 -3.50
C GLY A 127 -6.18 -12.07 -2.59
N VAL A 128 -6.30 -10.74 -2.53
CA VAL A 128 -5.53 -9.90 -1.61
C VAL A 128 -6.24 -9.84 -0.25
N THR A 129 -5.54 -10.23 0.81
CA THR A 129 -6.09 -10.18 2.17
C THR A 129 -6.08 -8.75 2.69
N LEU A 130 -7.20 -8.30 3.27
CA LEU A 130 -7.28 -6.98 3.91
C LEU A 130 -6.93 -7.05 5.41
N ILE A 131 -6.11 -6.11 5.85
CA ILE A 131 -5.92 -5.82 7.28
C ILE A 131 -6.94 -4.76 7.68
N LYS A 132 -7.81 -5.12 8.63
CA LYS A 132 -8.87 -4.27 9.18
C LYS A 132 -8.46 -3.60 10.49
#